data_AF-A0A2N3N1A1-F1
#
_entry.id   AF-A0A2N3N1A1-F1
#
_cell.length_a   1.000
_cell.length_b   1.000
_cell.length_c   1.000
_cell.angle_alpha   90.00
_cell.angle_beta   90.00
_cell.angle_gamma   90.00
#
_symmetry.space_group_name_H-M   'P 1'
#
loop_
_entity.id
_entity.type
_entity.pdbx_description
1 polymer ?
#
loop_
_entity_poly.entity_id
_entity_poly.type
_entity_poly.pdbx_seq_one_letter_code
_entity_poly.pdbx_strand_id
1 'polypeptide(L)'
;MTTSSRLSAYDPEYSGTVMEKVTSIVTGNKLERISDKVKGAKAIYEVIIGEGIGKGLEREVRFPLGKDAVVRVGEVRDKLIHAAGIFGSISEQVAIENIEK
;
A
#
# COMPACT_ATOMS: atom_id res chain seq x y z
N MET A 1 -46.70 2.39 -25.08
CA MET A 1 -46.06 1.94 -23.83
C MET A 1 -44.92 1.00 -24.21
N THR A 2 -43.69 1.50 -24.24
CA THR A 2 -42.50 0.66 -24.44
C THR A 2 -41.67 0.73 -23.17
N THR A 3 -41.70 -0.40 -22.47
CA THR A 3 -41.02 -0.66 -21.20
C THR A 3 -39.51 -0.54 -21.41
N SER A 4 -38.92 0.56 -20.92
CA SER A 4 -37.48 0.76 -20.88
C SER A 4 -36.88 -0.23 -19.87
N SER A 5 -36.22 -1.26 -20.41
CA SER A 5 -35.51 -2.27 -19.66
C SER A 5 -34.36 -1.62 -18.89
N ARG A 6 -34.27 -1.97 -17.61
CA ARG A 6 -33.21 -1.55 -16.68
C ARG A 6 -31.85 -2.12 -17.11
N LEU A 7 -31.21 -1.57 -18.14
CA LEU A 7 -29.83 -1.91 -18.50
C LEU A 7 -29.04 -0.66 -18.88
N SER A 8 -27.93 -0.47 -18.15
CA SER A 8 -26.89 0.56 -18.30
C SER A 8 -27.29 1.98 -17.92
N ALA A 9 -26.58 2.55 -16.95
CA ALA A 9 -26.69 3.97 -16.57
C ALA A 9 -25.98 4.91 -17.57
N TYR A 10 -25.70 4.44 -18.79
CA TYR A 10 -24.90 5.15 -19.79
C TYR A 10 -25.61 5.31 -21.13
N ASP A 11 -25.21 6.37 -21.83
CA ASP A 11 -25.58 6.67 -23.20
C ASP A 11 -25.21 5.48 -24.12
N PRO A 12 -26.12 5.01 -25.00
CA PRO A 12 -25.88 3.90 -25.92
C PRO A 12 -24.64 4.05 -26.81
N GLU A 13 -24.13 5.27 -27.01
CA GLU A 13 -22.89 5.52 -27.77
C GLU A 13 -21.63 4.92 -27.14
N TYR A 14 -21.63 4.62 -25.83
CA TYR A 14 -20.47 4.03 -25.15
C TYR A 14 -20.38 2.50 -25.25
N SER A 15 -21.39 1.85 -25.84
CA SER A 15 -21.43 0.40 -26.04
C SER A 15 -20.32 -0.09 -26.98
N GLY A 16 -19.58 -1.11 -26.57
CA GLY A 16 -18.43 -1.70 -27.27
C GLY A 16 -17.11 -0.98 -27.05
N THR A 17 -17.09 0.15 -26.32
CA THR A 17 -15.87 0.95 -26.13
C THR A 17 -14.98 0.44 -24.99
N VAL A 18 -13.74 0.92 -24.94
CA VAL A 18 -12.83 0.69 -23.80
C VAL A 18 -13.46 1.20 -22.50
N MET A 19 -14.27 2.26 -22.54
CA MET A 19 -14.97 2.77 -21.37
C MET A 19 -16.03 1.81 -20.84
N GLU A 20 -16.75 1.08 -21.69
CA GLU A 20 -17.67 0.04 -21.24
C GLU A 20 -16.92 -1.12 -20.54
N LYS A 21 -15.75 -1.51 -21.06
CA LYS A 21 -14.89 -2.52 -20.42
C LYS A 21 -14.36 -2.07 -19.06
N VAL A 22 -13.86 -0.85 -18.94
CA VAL A 22 -13.37 -0.32 -17.65
C VAL A 22 -14.53 -0.22 -16.65
N THR A 23 -15.68 0.27 -17.10
CA THR A 23 -16.85 0.45 -16.23
C THR A 23 -17.44 -0.87 -15.79
N SER A 24 -17.52 -1.87 -16.67
CA SER A 24 -17.97 -3.22 -16.30
C SER A 24 -17.04 -3.91 -15.29
N ILE A 25 -15.74 -3.62 -15.32
CA ILE A 25 -14.80 -4.10 -14.29
C ILE A 25 -15.08 -3.42 -12.94
N VAL A 26 -15.28 -2.10 -12.94
CA VAL A 26 -15.54 -1.32 -11.72
C VAL A 26 -16.91 -1.62 -11.11
N THR A 27 -17.96 -1.71 -11.94
CA THR A 27 -19.35 -1.93 -11.50
C THR A 27 -19.69 -3.40 -11.30
N GLY A 28 -19.01 -4.31 -12.01
CA GLY A 28 -19.27 -5.76 -11.97
C GLY A 28 -18.76 -6.46 -10.71
N ASN A 29 -18.39 -5.74 -9.66
CA ASN A 29 -17.81 -6.28 -8.41
C ASN A 29 -16.59 -7.21 -8.63
N LYS A 30 -15.93 -7.12 -9.80
CA LYS A 30 -14.73 -7.90 -10.14
C LYS A 30 -13.45 -7.31 -9.58
N LEU A 31 -13.53 -6.12 -8.98
CA LEU A 31 -12.49 -5.67 -8.06
C LEU A 31 -12.61 -6.57 -6.83
N GLU A 32 -11.72 -7.56 -6.72
CA GLU A 32 -11.53 -8.32 -5.48
C GLU A 32 -11.55 -7.33 -4.32
N ARG A 33 -12.37 -7.58 -3.30
CA ARG A 33 -12.28 -6.85 -2.03
C ARG A 33 -10.95 -7.25 -1.39
N ILE A 34 -9.87 -6.61 -1.83
CA ILE A 34 -8.50 -6.82 -1.35
C ILE A 34 -8.38 -6.41 0.13
N SER A 35 -9.34 -5.65 0.65
CA SER A 35 -9.31 -5.10 2.01
C SER A 35 -10.51 -5.54 2.84
N ASP A 36 -10.23 -6.32 3.89
CA ASP A 36 -11.14 -6.56 5.01
C ASP A 36 -10.82 -5.58 6.13
N LYS A 37 -11.68 -4.58 6.30
CA LYS A 37 -11.52 -3.50 7.29
C LYS A 37 -11.57 -4.03 8.73
N VAL A 38 -12.38 -5.06 9.00
CA VAL A 38 -12.52 -5.64 10.35
C VAL A 38 -11.25 -6.40 10.70
N LYS A 39 -10.73 -7.21 9.77
CA LYS A 39 -9.45 -7.89 9.94
C LYS A 39 -8.29 -6.91 10.14
N GLY A 40 -8.27 -5.83 9.37
CA GLY A 40 -7.26 -4.76 9.52
C GLY A 40 -7.33 -4.08 10.89
N ALA A 41 -8.51 -3.68 11.34
CA ALA A 41 -8.70 -3.05 12.65
C ALA A 41 -8.31 -3.99 13.80
N LYS A 42 -8.68 -5.26 13.70
CA LYS A 42 -8.30 -6.29 14.69
C LYS A 42 -6.78 -6.47 14.76
N ALA A 43 -6.10 -6.53 13.61
CA ALA A 43 -4.64 -6.62 13.56
C ALA A 43 -3.95 -5.43 14.23
N ILE A 44 -4.44 -4.21 14.00
CA ILE A 44 -3.93 -3.01 14.66
C ILE A 44 -4.09 -3.11 16.18
N TYR A 45 -5.29 -3.47 16.64
CA TYR A 45 -5.58 -3.61 18.07
C TYR A 45 -4.66 -4.62 18.75
N GLU A 46 -4.53 -5.82 18.15
CA GLU A 46 -3.70 -6.90 18.67
C GLU A 46 -2.22 -6.48 18.79
N VAL A 47 -1.69 -5.77 17.80
CA VAL A 47 -0.31 -5.23 17.83
C VAL A 47 -0.13 -4.17 18.92
N ILE A 48 -1.08 -3.25 19.10
CA ILE A 48 -0.97 -2.18 20.10
C ILE A 48 -1.03 -2.74 21.53
N ILE A 49 -1.90 -3.71 21.77
CA ILE A 49 -2.10 -4.30 23.11
C ILE A 49 -1.05 -5.38 23.42
N GLY A 50 -0.35 -5.92 22.40
CA GLY A 50 0.62 -7.00 22.58
C GLY A 50 -0.03 -8.38 22.74
N GLU A 51 -1.21 -8.57 22.13
CA GLU A 51 -1.99 -9.80 22.19
C GLU A 51 -2.18 -10.40 20.79
N GLY A 52 -2.67 -11.64 20.69
CA GLY A 52 -2.95 -12.28 19.41
C GLY A 52 -1.73 -12.30 18.48
N ILE A 53 -1.86 -11.76 17.27
CA ILE A 53 -0.74 -11.67 16.30
C ILE A 53 0.34 -10.65 16.72
N GLY A 54 0.02 -9.75 17.65
CA GLY A 54 0.91 -8.71 18.16
C GLY A 54 1.83 -9.13 19.29
N LYS A 55 1.57 -10.30 19.89
CA LYS A 55 2.34 -10.79 21.04
C LYS A 55 3.81 -11.01 20.68
N GLY A 56 4.72 -10.43 21.47
CA GLY A 56 6.16 -10.49 21.23
C GLY A 56 6.69 -9.48 20.20
N LEU A 57 5.82 -8.62 19.65
CA LEU A 57 6.18 -7.57 18.69
C LEU A 57 6.16 -6.17 19.33
N GLU A 58 6.11 -6.08 20.66
CA GLU A 58 5.88 -4.82 21.40
C GLU A 58 7.01 -3.81 21.23
N ARG A 59 8.18 -4.25 20.73
CA ARG A 59 9.34 -3.40 20.46
C ARG A 59 9.38 -2.86 19.04
N GLU A 60 8.52 -3.35 18.15
CA GLU A 60 8.53 -2.95 16.75
C GLU A 60 7.87 -1.58 16.55
N VAL A 61 8.61 -0.67 15.92
CA VAL A 61 8.18 0.74 15.76
C VAL A 61 7.30 0.92 14.52
N ARG A 62 7.39 0.01 13.55
CA ARG A 62 6.70 0.12 12.26
C ARG A 62 5.93 -1.14 11.91
N PHE A 63 4.66 -0.96 11.61
CA PHE A 63 3.74 -2.02 11.22
C PHE A 63 3.15 -1.72 9.83
N PRO A 64 3.82 -2.11 8.73
CA PRO A 64 3.32 -1.91 7.38
C PRO A 64 2.12 -2.82 7.11
N LEU A 65 0.93 -2.23 7.01
CA LEU A 65 -0.31 -2.95 6.75
C LEU A 65 -0.58 -3.12 5.26
N GLY A 66 -0.71 -4.37 4.84
CA GLY A 66 -1.05 -4.74 3.47
C GLY A 66 0.18 -5.03 2.60
N LYS A 67 -0.05 -5.76 1.50
CA LYS A 67 1.01 -6.26 0.61
C LYS A 67 1.81 -5.12 -0.01
N ASP A 68 1.14 -4.08 -0.47
CA ASP A 68 1.79 -2.96 -1.15
C ASP A 68 2.68 -2.15 -0.19
N ALA A 69 2.25 -1.98 1.06
CA ALA A 69 3.05 -1.30 2.07
C ALA A 69 4.35 -2.07 2.37
N VAL A 70 4.28 -3.41 2.47
CA VAL A 70 5.45 -4.26 2.69
C VAL A 70 6.43 -4.16 1.51
N VAL A 71 5.93 -4.23 0.27
CA VAL A 71 6.76 -4.06 -0.94
C VAL A 71 7.44 -2.70 -0.92
N ARG A 72 6.69 -1.63 -0.62
CA ARG A 72 7.22 -0.27 -0.58
C ARG A 72 8.31 -0.09 0.48
N VAL A 73 8.19 -0.72 1.65
CA VAL A 73 9.24 -0.71 2.68
C VAL A 73 10.51 -1.36 2.15
N GLY A 74 10.41 -2.48 1.44
CA GLY A 74 11.54 -3.14 0.79
C GLY A 74 12.24 -2.22 -0.22
N GLU A 75 11.48 -1.61 -1.11
CA GLU A 75 12.03 -0.68 -2.12
C GLU A 75 12.76 0.52 -1.50
N VAL A 76 12.21 1.08 -0.41
CA VAL A 76 12.86 2.20 0.31
C VAL A 76 14.16 1.74 0.94
N ARG A 77 14.16 0.59 1.63
CA ARG A 77 15.35 0.00 2.23
C ARG A 77 16.44 -0.17 1.16
N ASP A 78 16.11 -0.76 0.03
CA ASP A 78 17.08 -1.07 -1.02
C ASP A 78 17.67 0.20 -1.64
N LYS A 79 16.86 1.25 -1.85
CA LYS A 79 17.33 2.56 -2.30
C LYS A 79 18.29 3.21 -1.30
N LEU A 80 17.99 3.12 0.00
CA LEU A 80 18.85 3.68 1.04
C LEU A 80 20.18 2.92 1.13
N ILE A 81 20.15 1.58 1.07
CA ILE A 81 21.37 0.76 1.03
C ILE A 81 22.21 1.11 -0.20
N HIS A 82 21.60 1.24 -1.37
CA HIS A 82 22.30 1.63 -2.59
C HIS A 82 22.96 3.01 -2.46
N ALA A 83 22.21 4.01 -1.96
CA ALA A 83 22.75 5.35 -1.74
C ALA A 83 23.93 5.36 -0.76
N ALA A 84 23.81 4.62 0.36
CA ALA A 84 24.90 4.45 1.31
C ALA A 84 26.13 3.78 0.69
N GLY A 85 25.95 2.81 -0.22
CA GLY A 85 27.06 2.19 -0.94
C GLY A 85 27.80 3.14 -1.89
N ILE A 86 27.09 4.08 -2.54
CA ILE A 86 27.69 5.07 -3.45
C ILE A 86 28.37 6.20 -2.69
N PHE A 87 27.69 6.73 -1.68
CA PHE A 87 28.13 7.93 -0.96
C PHE A 87 28.81 7.62 0.37
N GLY A 88 29.06 6.34 0.69
CA GLY A 88 29.60 5.92 1.98
C GLY A 88 30.93 6.58 2.30
N SER A 89 31.89 6.53 1.37
CA SER A 89 33.21 7.15 1.53
C SER A 89 33.13 8.67 1.73
N ILE A 90 32.26 9.35 0.99
CA ILE A 90 32.03 10.80 1.13
C ILE A 90 31.39 11.10 2.50
N SER A 91 30.42 10.29 2.93
CA SER A 91 29.71 10.47 4.19
C SER A 91 30.63 10.22 5.40
N GLU A 92 31.55 9.27 5.30
CA GLU A 92 32.55 8.97 6.33
C GLU A 92 33.61 10.07 6.46
N GLN A 93 34.03 10.68 5.34
CA GLN A 93 34.99 11.78 5.34
C GLN A 93 34.46 13.03 6.05
N VAL A 94 33.17 13.33 5.91
CA VAL A 94 32.52 14.47 6.58
C VAL A 94 32.41 14.25 8.11
N ALA A 95 32.56 13.02 8.60
CA ALA A 95 32.44 12.71 10.03
C ALA A 95 33.65 13.18 10.87
N ILE A 96 34.74 13.63 10.24
CA ILE A 96 35.92 14.15 10.93
C ILE A 96 36.06 15.64 10.56
N GLU A 97 35.50 16.52 11.38
CA GLU A 97 36.08 17.81 11.77
C GLU A 97 35.14 18.55 12.73
N ASN A 98 35.71 19.02 13.85
CA ASN A 98 35.16 19.83 14.96
C ASN A 98 35.03 19.16 16.33
N ILE A 99 36.12 18.55 16.80
CA ILE A 99 36.47 18.61 18.23
C ILE A 99 37.91 19.13 18.31
N GLU A 100 38.09 20.42 18.07
CA GLU A 100 39.27 21.12 18.59
C GLU A 100 39.14 21.13 20.13
N LYS A 101 40.11 20.52 20.81
CA LYS A 101 40.33 20.65 22.25
C LYS A 101 41.31 21.77 22.51
#